data_AF-A0A9D8RP56-F1
#
_entry.id   AF-A0A9D8RP56-F1
#
_cell.length_a   1.000
_cell.length_b   1.000
_cell.length_c   1.000
_cell.angle_alpha   90.00
_cell.angle_beta   90.00
_cell.angle_gamma   90.00
#
_symmetry.space_group_name_H-M   'P 1'
#
loop_
_entity.id
_entity.type
_entity.pdbx_description
1 polymer ?
#
loop_
_entity_poly.entity_id
_entity_poly.type
_entity_poly.pdbx_seq_one_letter_code
_entity_poly.pdbx_strand_id
1 'polypeptide(L)'
;TLAPWAMPKHLVTQGPFKIIRNPMIAGILLILSAQALILNTIYIFYWAVLFFIINCIYFKLFEEKQLERNFGQAYLEYKKNVPMFFPKFSRK
;
A
#
# COMPACT_ATOMS: atom_id res chain seq x y z
N THR A 1 19.97 2.03 5.61
CA THR A 1 20.60 3.36 5.76
C THR A 1 19.50 4.40 5.80
N LEU A 2 19.62 5.41 6.67
CA LEU A 2 18.59 6.42 6.98
C LEU A 2 18.44 7.55 5.93
N ALA A 3 18.98 7.38 4.72
CA ALA A 3 18.83 8.39 3.68
C ALA A 3 17.47 8.19 2.98
N PRO A 4 16.55 9.18 2.99
CA PRO A 4 15.19 9.04 2.45
C PRO A 4 15.15 8.84 0.93
N TRP A 5 16.23 9.15 0.21
CA TRP A 5 16.41 8.86 -1.21
C TRP A 5 17.17 7.55 -1.47
N ALA A 6 17.78 6.94 -0.44
CA ALA A 6 18.53 5.71 -0.59
C ALA A 6 17.57 4.53 -0.57
N MET A 7 17.44 3.90 -1.74
CA MET A 7 16.52 2.79 -1.93
C MET A 7 16.91 1.59 -1.04
N PRO A 8 15.94 0.89 -0.44
CA PRO A 8 16.22 -0.26 0.41
C PRO A 8 17.03 -1.31 -0.36
N LYS A 9 18.14 -1.79 0.22
CA LYS A 9 18.94 -2.87 -0.39
C LYS A 9 18.26 -4.24 -0.33
N HIS A 10 17.24 -4.38 0.52
CA HIS A 10 16.52 -5.63 0.74
C HIS A 10 15.01 -5.37 0.76
N LEU A 11 14.26 -6.27 0.14
CA LEU A 11 12.80 -6.27 0.19
C LEU A 11 12.36 -6.68 1.60
N VAL A 12 11.72 -5.76 2.33
CA VAL A 12 11.19 -6.04 3.66
C VAL A 12 9.85 -6.73 3.52
N THR A 13 9.81 -8.04 3.74
CA THR A 13 8.60 -8.87 3.66
C THR A 13 8.06 -9.29 5.04
N GLN A 14 8.61 -8.74 6.11
CA GLN A 14 8.28 -9.10 7.49
C GLN A 14 7.25 -8.13 8.11
N GLY A 15 6.56 -8.60 9.14
CA GLY A 15 5.56 -7.81 9.87
C GLY A 15 4.35 -7.44 9.01
N PRO A 16 3.89 -6.17 9.01
CA PRO A 16 2.68 -5.76 8.29
C PRO A 16 2.82 -5.88 6.76
N PHE A 17 4.04 -5.80 6.23
CA PHE A 17 4.34 -6.01 4.81
C PHE A 17 4.13 -7.46 4.35
N LYS A 18 3.94 -8.43 5.26
CA LYS A 18 3.55 -9.80 4.91
C LYS A 18 2.06 -9.90 4.56
N ILE A 19 1.25 -9.00 5.10
CA ILE A 19 -0.22 -9.04 5.04
C ILE A 19 -0.70 -8.24 3.83
N ILE A 20 -0.17 -7.03 3.66
CA ILE A 20 -0.50 -6.10 2.59
C ILE A 20 0.75 -5.38 2.12
N ARG A 21 0.83 -5.07 0.82
CA ARG A 21 2.02 -4.45 0.22
C ARG A 21 2.23 -3.02 0.67
N ASN A 22 1.16 -2.29 0.99
CA ASN A 22 1.27 -0.93 1.50
C ASN A 22 0.37 -0.69 2.74
N PRO A 23 0.86 -1.07 3.94
CA PRO A 23 0.13 -0.86 5.18
C PRO A 23 -0.07 0.61 5.55
N MET A 24 0.80 1.50 5.06
CA MET A 24 0.69 2.94 5.33
C MET A 24 -0.55 3.53 4.65
N ILE A 25 -0.74 3.24 3.35
CA ILE A 25 -1.92 3.70 2.62
C ILE A 25 -3.20 3.13 3.26
N ALA A 26 -3.19 1.86 3.65
CA ALA A 26 -4.33 1.25 4.34
C ALA A 26 -4.66 1.95 5.67
N GLY A 27 -3.64 2.33 6.45
CA GLY A 27 -3.83 3.11 7.68
C GLY A 27 -4.41 4.49 7.41
N ILE A 28 -3.91 5.21 6.40
CA ILE A 28 -4.43 6.52 6.02
C ILE A 28 -5.89 6.43 5.56
N LEU A 29 -6.25 5.42 4.78
CA LEU A 29 -7.64 5.19 4.38
C LEU A 29 -8.54 4.94 5.59
N LEU A 30 -8.07 4.17 6.57
CA LEU A 30 -8.83 3.88 7.79
C LEU A 30 -9.07 5.16 8.59
N ILE A 31 -8.05 6.01 8.73
CA ILE A 31 -8.16 7.32 9.40
C ILE A 31 -9.13 8.23 8.64
N LEU A 32 -9.01 8.34 7.31
CA LEU A 32 -9.91 9.16 6.50
C LEU A 32 -11.36 8.66 6.56
N SER A 33 -11.55 7.35 6.59
CA SER A 33 -12.86 6.72 6.73
C SER A 33 -13.46 7.00 8.11
N ALA A 34 -12.66 6.85 9.17
CA ALA A 34 -13.08 7.17 10.54
C ALA A 34 -13.44 8.66 10.68
N GLN A 35 -12.64 9.54 10.09
CA GLN A 35 -12.90 10.99 10.08
C GLN A 35 -14.19 11.33 9.32
N ALA A 36 -14.46 10.68 8.18
CA ALA A 36 -15.70 10.85 7.44
C ALA A 36 -16.93 10.43 8.27
N LEU A 37 -16.81 9.35 9.05
CA LEU A 37 -17.87 8.87 9.94
C LEU A 37 -18.10 9.82 11.13
N ILE A 38 -17.03 10.27 11.79
CA ILE A 38 -17.12 11.16 12.96
C ILE A 38 -17.72 12.51 12.58
N LEU A 39 -17.31 13.07 11.44
CA LEU A 39 -17.78 14.37 10.96
C LEU A 39 -19.07 14.28 10.15
N ASN A 40 -19.58 13.06 9.91
CA ASN A 40 -20.79 12.76 9.13
C ASN A 40 -20.90 13.58 7.82
N THR A 41 -19.77 13.72 7.13
CA THR A 41 -19.64 14.63 6.00
C THR A 41 -19.27 13.85 4.74
N ILE A 42 -20.14 13.90 3.73
CA ILE A 42 -19.96 13.16 2.48
C ILE A 42 -18.77 13.66 1.65
N TYR A 43 -18.38 14.94 1.81
CA TYR A 43 -17.21 15.52 1.15
C TYR A 43 -15.90 14.82 1.54
N ILE A 44 -15.75 14.43 2.82
CA ILE A 44 -14.55 13.73 3.31
C ILE A 44 -14.52 12.32 2.75
N PHE A 45 -15.68 11.68 2.61
CA PHE A 45 -15.78 10.38 1.95
C PHE A 45 -15.34 10.45 0.48
N TYR A 46 -15.82 11.43 -0.29
CA TYR A 46 -15.35 11.64 -1.67
C TYR A 46 -13.85 11.91 -1.74
N TRP A 47 -13.32 12.70 -0.82
CA TRP A 47 -11.89 12.94 -0.71
C TRP A 47 -11.10 11.66 -0.40
N ALA A 48 -11.57 10.82 0.50
CA ALA A 48 -10.94 9.55 0.84
C ALA A 48 -10.92 8.59 -0.37
N VAL A 49 -12.03 8.51 -1.12
CA VAL A 49 -12.12 7.71 -2.34
C VAL A 49 -11.19 8.24 -3.43
N LEU A 50 -11.16 9.56 -3.64
CA LEU A 50 -10.26 10.18 -4.62
C LEU A 50 -8.78 9.94 -4.25
N PHE A 51 -8.43 10.15 -2.98
CA PHE A 51 -7.09 9.87 -2.47
C PHE A 51 -6.71 8.40 -2.66
N PHE A 52 -7.65 7.46 -2.43
CA PHE A 52 -7.44 6.04 -2.65
C PHE A 52 -7.12 5.73 -4.12
N ILE A 53 -7.91 6.26 -5.05
CA ILE A 53 -7.75 6.00 -6.49
C ILE A 53 -6.41 6.55 -6.98
N ILE A 54 -6.06 7.79 -6.62
CA ILE A 54 -4.79 8.41 -7.01
C ILE A 54 -3.62 7.59 -6.51
N ASN A 55 -3.63 7.20 -5.23
CA ASN A 55 -2.55 6.38 -4.65
C ASN A 55 -2.48 4.98 -5.27
N CYS A 56 -3.62 4.36 -5.57
CA CYS A 56 -3.66 3.06 -6.25
C CYS A 56 -3.02 3.12 -7.64
N ILE A 57 -3.33 4.16 -8.42
CA ILE A 57 -2.75 4.38 -9.75
C ILE A 57 -1.26 4.69 -9.64
N TYR A 58 -0.87 5.60 -8.74
CA TYR A 58 0.52 5.99 -8.52
C TYR A 58 1.38 4.79 -8.11
N PHE A 59 0.91 4.01 -7.13
CA PHE A 59 1.61 2.82 -6.64
C PHE A 59 1.80 1.78 -7.76
N LYS A 60 0.76 1.52 -8.55
CA LYS A 60 0.82 0.55 -9.65
C LYS A 60 1.75 1.00 -10.79
N LEU A 61 1.76 2.30 -11.10
CA LEU A 61 2.51 2.81 -12.26
C LEU A 61 3.97 3.12 -11.94
N PHE A 62 4.26 3.66 -10.76
CA PHE A 62 5.60 4.11 -10.39
C PHE A 62 6.26 3.11 -9.46
N GLU A 63 5.65 2.86 -8.30
CA GLU A 63 6.28 2.10 -7.22
C GLU A 63 6.46 0.63 -7.59
N GLU A 64 5.42 -0.03 -8.14
CA GLU A 64 5.55 -1.41 -8.62
C GLU A 64 6.57 -1.55 -9.74
N LYS A 65 6.57 -0.64 -10.73
CA LYS A 65 7.53 -0.71 -11.84
C LYS A 65 8.96 -0.50 -11.35
N GLN A 66 9.16 0.39 -10.39
CA GLN A 66 10.47 0.64 -9.81
C GLN A 66 10.94 -0.57 -8.98
N LEU A 67 10.06 -1.16 -8.18
CA LEU A 67 10.35 -2.38 -7.42
C LEU A 67 10.61 -3.58 -8.34
N GLU A 68 9.85 -3.75 -9.43
CA GLU A 68 10.07 -4.78 -10.44
C GLU A 68 11.42 -4.62 -11.14
N ARG A 69 11.81 -3.39 -11.50
CA ARG A 69 13.12 -3.12 -12.11
C ARG A 69 14.29 -3.43 -11.18
N ASN A 70 14.14 -3.16 -9.89
CA ASN A 70 15.25 -3.23 -8.94
C ASN A 70 15.38 -4.60 -8.26
N PHE A 71 14.27 -5.26 -7.97
CA PHE A 71 14.24 -6.56 -7.27
C PHE A 71 13.89 -7.74 -8.18
N GLY A 72 13.44 -7.48 -9.42
CA GLY A 72 13.19 -8.50 -10.43
C GLY A 72 12.26 -9.62 -9.94
N GLN A 73 12.73 -10.87 -10.05
CA GLN A 73 11.95 -12.06 -9.70
C GLN A 73 11.55 -12.12 -8.22
N ALA A 74 12.39 -11.65 -7.29
CA ALA A 74 12.08 -11.67 -5.87
C ALA A 74 10.83 -10.83 -5.55
N TYR A 75 10.66 -9.69 -6.22
CA TYR A 75 9.45 -8.87 -6.07
C TYR A 75 8.24 -9.47 -6.79
N LEU A 76 8.41 -10.11 -7.94
CA LEU A 76 7.31 -10.78 -8.64
C LEU A 76 6.72 -11.93 -7.81
N GLU A 77 7.56 -12.70 -7.12
CA GLU A 77 7.13 -13.77 -6.21
C GLU A 77 6.41 -13.19 -4.98
N TYR A 78 6.96 -12.13 -4.39
CA TYR A 78 6.30 -11.39 -3.32
C TYR A 78 4.93 -10.82 -3.74
N LYS A 79 4.83 -10.21 -4.93
CA LYS A 79 3.60 -9.64 -5.52
C LYS A 79 2.50 -10.69 -5.74
N LYS A 80 2.86 -11.93 -6.06
CA LYS A 80 1.89 -13.04 -6.18
C LYS A 80 1.31 -13.43 -4.81
N ASN A 81 2.14 -13.44 -3.79
CA ASN A 81 1.79 -13.90 -2.46
C ASN A 81 1.04 -12.82 -1.65
N VAL A 82 1.42 -11.55 -1.78
CA VAL A 82 0.89 -10.45 -0.95
C VAL A 82 -0.04 -9.53 -1.75
N PRO A 83 -1.31 -9.38 -1.35
CA PRO A 83 -2.26 -8.48 -2.01
C PRO A 83 -1.91 -7.00 -1.81
N MET A 84 -2.50 -6.12 -2.64
CA MET A 84 -2.18 -4.68 -2.63
C MET A 84 -2.66 -3.96 -1.36
N PHE A 85 -3.94 -4.12 -1.02
CA PHE A 85 -4.61 -3.33 0.01
C PHE A 85 -5.45 -4.16 0.99
N PHE A 86 -6.07 -5.25 0.52
CA PHE A 86 -6.91 -6.08 1.38
C PHE A 86 -6.18 -7.37 1.74
N PRO A 87 -6.07 -7.71 3.03
CA PRO A 87 -5.47 -8.97 3.45
C PRO A 87 -6.18 -10.14 2.78
N LYS A 88 -5.42 -11.08 2.21
CA LYS A 88 -5.95 -12.40 1.90
C LYS A 88 -6.16 -13.07 3.24
N PHE A 89 -7.40 -13.12 3.72
CA PHE A 89 -7.79 -14.02 4.80
C PHE A 89 -7.70 -15.45 4.25
N SER A 90 -6.47 -15.94 4.09
CA SER A 90 -6.21 -17.33 3.81
C SER A 90 -6.58 -18.08 5.08
N ARG A 91 -7.80 -18.63 5.08
CA ARG A 91 -8.24 -19.65 6.04
C ARG A 91 -7.18 -20.75 6.03
N LYS A 92 -6.42 -20.85 7.11
CA LYS A 92 -5.75 -22.09 7.48
C LYS A 92 -6.74 -22.93 8.26
#